data_AF-A0A0Q8PYY5-F1
#
_entry.id   AF-A0A0Q8PYY5-F1
#
_cell.length_a   1.000
_cell.length_b   1.000
_cell.length_c   1.000
_cell.angle_alpha   90.00
_cell.angle_beta   90.00
_cell.angle_gamma   90.00
#
_symmetry.space_group_name_H-M   'P 1'
#
loop_
_entity.id
_entity.type
_entity.pdbx_description
1 polymer ?
#
loop_
_entity_poly.entity_id
_entity_poly.type
_entity_poly.pdbx_seq_one_letter_code
_entity_poly.pdbx_strand_id
1 'polypeptide(L)'
;MELGAITRADVLEVLGEHDTLGEETFRSTHGYREASGFVVAHEGQEYEAKAIAGVAHRYTFGRALKPNEFSGDQQNAVAWLEREGFTVLKVSKSFVRRIGDVRPKKAGDSLATHKALLLLWAIGRALAGAPRAASWSDTRSALSPLLEKYGDTQDGAKDALYPFATLTRDDLWVMPQVTATRPGSVSQELRHTLESLNPKAGLPESDYELLKAYPAVAAEAAAGLLLRYFSPLPGDLLEDLGLHDLLTSRWANALRPLCGERFKDRTAIWQTYGGQKVAGIGHLNDGILSVFSDDKGPYADGRLPDTNWISYVGDGLSGDQQLVAGNQVLTEHQAAQRPLRYWHMPYKGEFTFETWAVVVQLRRRWGQGKDKAWRREFLWILAPVPSPSPESWPTDVLEALASDTGEIHDDTTDYQPGDVDPAQRSTQETDQAAYRRLAEAAERRSAERHNARQQSTVDRHLRSRSARAAVIRRSGGRCENPGCAGHPSELTTAGRPILQVDHVHDLAKGGIDLPPNMIALCPNCHALKTHGANKDRLSRTLAKTARRLHLAAISDEADSLPL
;
A
#
# COMPACT_ATOMS: atom_id res chain seq x y z
N MET A 1 1.32 28.77 -30.51
CA MET A 1 2.45 28.09 -29.83
C MET A 1 2.74 26.84 -30.63
N GLU A 2 3.88 26.76 -31.30
CA GLU A 2 4.30 25.52 -31.95
C GLU A 2 4.76 24.53 -30.86
N LEU A 3 3.93 23.54 -30.55
CA LEU A 3 4.33 22.45 -29.67
C LEU A 3 5.46 21.68 -30.37
N GLY A 4 6.63 21.59 -29.71
CA GLY A 4 7.73 20.75 -30.17
C GLY A 4 8.90 21.45 -30.86
N ALA A 5 9.01 22.79 -30.84
CA ALA A 5 10.25 23.48 -31.21
C ALA A 5 11.23 23.42 -30.02
N ILE A 6 11.97 22.31 -29.93
CA ILE A 6 13.12 22.15 -29.02
C ILE A 6 14.39 22.14 -29.86
N THR A 7 15.48 22.67 -29.33
CA THR A 7 16.79 22.65 -29.99
C THR A 7 17.72 21.62 -29.37
N ARG A 8 18.75 21.19 -30.11
CA ARG A 8 19.82 20.35 -29.55
C ARG A 8 20.45 20.94 -28.28
N ALA A 9 20.60 22.26 -28.18
CA ALA A 9 21.15 22.92 -27.00
C ALA A 9 20.22 22.79 -25.78
N ASP A 10 18.91 23.00 -25.98
CA ASP A 10 17.91 22.82 -24.93
C ASP A 10 17.95 21.40 -24.35
N VAL A 11 18.07 20.40 -25.22
CA VAL A 11 18.13 18.99 -24.80
C VAL A 11 19.39 18.74 -23.97
N LEU A 12 20.56 19.23 -24.39
CA LEU A 12 21.81 19.06 -23.63
C LEU A 12 21.74 19.68 -22.23
N GLU A 13 21.15 20.87 -22.10
CA GLU A 13 20.92 21.51 -20.80
C GLU A 13 20.06 20.65 -19.87
N VAL A 14 19.02 20.01 -20.42
CA VAL A 14 18.16 19.09 -19.66
C VAL A 14 18.89 17.81 -19.27
N LEU A 15 19.73 17.26 -20.14
CA LEU A 15 20.55 16.08 -19.80
C LEU A 15 21.51 16.40 -18.65
N GLY A 16 22.13 17.58 -18.66
CA GLY A 16 22.99 18.04 -17.55
C GLY A 16 22.23 18.24 -16.23
N GLU A 17 21.01 18.78 -16.28
CA GLU A 17 20.14 18.84 -15.10
C GLU A 17 19.77 17.43 -14.61
N HIS A 18 19.40 16.54 -15.52
CA HIS A 18 19.07 15.15 -15.21
C HIS A 18 20.23 14.44 -14.52
N ASP A 19 21.46 14.59 -15.03
CA ASP A 19 22.66 13.98 -14.45
C ASP A 19 22.96 14.52 -13.05
N THR A 20 22.62 15.78 -12.80
CA THR A 20 22.79 16.41 -11.47
C THR A 20 21.72 15.95 -10.47
N LEU A 21 20.46 15.84 -10.90
CA LEU A 21 19.33 15.51 -10.03
C LEU A 21 19.13 14.00 -9.84
N GLY A 22 19.54 13.20 -10.83
CA GLY A 22 19.16 11.81 -10.99
C GLY A 22 17.74 11.63 -11.53
N GLU A 23 17.51 10.50 -12.21
CA GLU A 23 16.30 10.20 -12.98
C GLU A 23 14.97 10.39 -12.21
N GLU A 24 14.89 9.89 -10.98
CA GLU A 24 13.65 9.93 -10.21
C GLU A 24 13.33 11.33 -9.68
N THR A 25 14.34 12.04 -9.16
CA THR A 25 14.20 13.43 -8.71
C THR A 25 13.79 14.30 -9.89
N PHE A 26 14.47 14.16 -11.02
CA PHE A 26 14.17 14.86 -12.26
C PHE A 26 12.70 14.66 -12.66
N ARG A 27 12.22 13.41 -12.68
CA ARG A 27 10.81 13.12 -13.00
C ARG A 27 9.83 13.74 -12.01
N SER A 28 10.07 13.57 -10.72
CA SER A 28 9.15 14.07 -9.68
C SER A 28 9.07 15.60 -9.67
N THR A 29 10.20 16.29 -9.83
CA THR A 29 10.30 17.75 -9.94
C THR A 29 9.51 18.27 -11.15
N HIS A 30 9.58 17.57 -12.29
CA HIS A 30 8.93 18.00 -13.53
C HIS A 30 7.53 17.39 -13.75
N GLY A 31 7.01 16.63 -12.78
CA GLY A 31 5.66 16.05 -12.86
C GLY A 31 5.53 14.89 -13.86
N TYR A 32 6.64 14.24 -14.20
CA TYR A 32 6.67 13.05 -15.05
C TYR A 32 6.57 11.79 -14.19
N ARG A 33 5.98 10.74 -14.77
CA ARG A 33 5.98 9.38 -14.20
C ARG A 33 7.00 8.54 -14.95
N GLU A 34 7.41 7.43 -14.38
CA GLU A 34 8.15 6.40 -15.12
C GLU A 34 7.32 6.01 -16.34
N ALA A 35 7.78 6.43 -17.51
CA ALA A 35 7.25 6.01 -18.79
C ALA A 35 8.32 5.12 -19.42
N SER A 36 7.93 3.95 -19.87
CA SER A 36 8.83 3.12 -20.65
C SER A 36 8.27 2.99 -22.05
N GLY A 37 9.17 3.07 -23.00
CA GLY A 37 8.85 3.01 -24.41
C GLY A 37 10.03 3.49 -25.22
N PHE A 38 10.62 4.63 -24.84
CA PHE A 38 11.72 5.24 -25.57
C PHE A 38 12.71 5.95 -24.65
N VAL A 39 14.00 5.71 -24.86
CA VAL A 39 15.09 6.39 -24.18
C VAL A 39 16.00 7.08 -25.18
N VAL A 40 16.51 8.25 -24.83
CA VAL A 40 17.60 8.91 -25.55
C VAL A 40 18.91 8.30 -25.10
N ALA A 41 19.71 7.79 -26.02
CA ALA A 41 21.07 7.35 -25.74
C ALA A 41 22.03 8.52 -26.02
N HIS A 42 22.73 8.99 -24.99
CA HIS A 42 23.72 10.06 -25.11
C HIS A 42 24.92 9.79 -24.19
N GLU A 43 26.13 9.85 -24.74
CA GLU A 43 27.40 9.64 -24.01
C GLU A 43 27.45 8.37 -23.13
N GLY A 44 26.80 7.30 -23.60
CA GLY A 44 26.75 6.02 -22.87
C GLY A 44 25.72 5.95 -21.74
N GLN A 45 24.90 6.98 -21.59
CA GLN A 45 23.76 7.03 -20.65
C GLN A 45 22.43 7.00 -21.40
N GLU A 46 21.38 6.54 -20.71
CA GLU A 46 20.01 6.47 -21.22
C GLU A 46 19.09 7.41 -20.43
N TYR A 47 18.24 8.15 -21.14
CA TYR A 47 17.36 9.17 -20.56
C TYR A 47 15.92 9.02 -21.08
N GLU A 48 14.88 9.16 -20.25
CA GLU A 48 13.49 8.97 -20.70
C GLU A 48 13.08 10.05 -21.72
N ALA A 49 12.77 9.61 -22.95
CA ALA A 49 12.61 10.52 -24.08
C ALA A 49 11.50 11.56 -23.87
N LYS A 50 10.36 11.18 -23.28
CA LYS A 50 9.22 12.11 -23.13
C LYS A 50 9.49 13.19 -22.08
N ALA A 51 10.15 12.84 -20.98
CA ALA A 51 10.56 13.75 -19.92
C ALA A 51 11.61 14.72 -20.44
N ILE A 52 12.65 14.22 -21.12
CA ILE A 52 13.69 15.08 -21.71
C ILE A 52 13.07 16.06 -22.71
N ALA A 53 12.25 15.58 -23.65
CA ALA A 53 11.64 16.44 -24.67
C ALA A 53 10.72 17.53 -24.07
N GLY A 54 9.90 17.20 -23.07
CA GLY A 54 8.98 18.19 -22.53
C GLY A 54 9.60 19.12 -21.50
N VAL A 55 10.68 18.73 -20.81
CA VAL A 55 11.48 19.69 -20.02
C VAL A 55 12.28 20.61 -20.96
N ALA A 56 12.81 20.10 -22.08
CA ALA A 56 13.55 20.89 -23.07
C ALA A 56 12.69 22.04 -23.64
N HIS A 57 11.39 21.81 -23.78
CA HIS A 57 10.43 22.85 -24.20
C HIS A 57 10.50 24.13 -23.34
N ARG A 58 10.93 24.04 -22.07
CA ARG A 58 11.02 25.21 -21.18
C ARG A 58 12.06 26.22 -21.61
N TYR A 59 13.13 25.78 -22.28
CA TYR A 59 14.24 26.65 -22.66
C TYR A 59 13.85 27.54 -23.85
N THR A 60 13.06 27.01 -24.80
CA THR A 60 12.55 27.80 -25.92
C THR A 60 11.28 28.58 -25.58
N PHE A 61 10.38 28.05 -24.75
CA PHE A 61 9.04 28.65 -24.51
C PHE A 61 8.76 29.13 -23.09
N GLY A 62 9.74 29.10 -22.20
CA GLY A 62 9.61 29.55 -20.81
C GLY A 62 8.79 28.64 -19.88
N ARG A 63 8.29 27.50 -20.38
CA ARG A 63 7.59 26.49 -19.56
C ARG A 63 7.84 25.05 -20.05
N ALA A 64 8.00 24.12 -19.12
CA ALA A 64 8.00 22.69 -19.44
C ALA A 64 6.58 22.23 -19.84
N LEU A 65 6.51 21.23 -20.71
CA LEU A 65 5.26 20.52 -20.99
C LEU A 65 5.00 19.47 -19.92
N LYS A 66 3.73 19.25 -19.58
CA LYS A 66 3.29 18.14 -18.74
C LYS A 66 3.03 16.90 -19.58
N PRO A 67 3.03 15.68 -18.98
CA PRO A 67 2.82 14.44 -19.72
C PRO A 67 1.53 14.37 -20.56
N ASN A 68 0.48 15.08 -20.15
CA ASN A 68 -0.83 15.14 -20.80
C ASN A 68 -0.96 16.23 -21.87
N GLU A 69 0.07 17.07 -22.06
CA GLU A 69 0.08 18.15 -23.06
C GLU A 69 0.67 17.72 -24.41
N PHE A 70 1.15 16.47 -24.52
CA PHE A 70 1.61 15.90 -25.78
C PHE A 70 0.40 15.47 -26.63
N SER A 71 0.30 15.97 -27.86
CA SER A 71 -0.79 15.67 -28.80
C SER A 71 -0.59 14.30 -29.49
N GLY A 72 -0.70 13.20 -28.76
CA GLY A 72 -0.46 11.84 -29.27
C GLY A 72 0.26 10.95 -28.27
N ASP A 73 0.59 9.72 -28.67
CA ASP A 73 1.44 8.83 -27.87
C ASP A 73 2.90 9.33 -27.83
N GLN A 74 3.81 8.57 -27.21
CA GLN A 74 5.23 8.94 -27.05
C GLN A 74 5.95 9.30 -28.37
N GLN A 75 5.41 8.97 -29.55
CA GLN A 75 6.07 9.15 -30.84
C GLN A 75 6.39 10.60 -31.21
N ASN A 76 5.62 11.59 -30.74
CA ASN A 76 5.93 13.00 -31.02
C ASN A 76 7.21 13.46 -30.32
N ALA A 77 7.44 13.02 -29.08
CA ALA A 77 8.66 13.34 -28.35
C ALA A 77 9.89 12.71 -29.03
N VAL A 78 9.75 11.47 -29.51
CA VAL A 78 10.78 10.76 -30.27
C VAL A 78 11.14 11.55 -31.53
N ALA A 79 10.14 11.94 -32.33
CA ALA A 79 10.37 12.69 -33.56
C ALA A 79 11.09 14.03 -33.32
N TRP A 80 10.77 14.73 -32.22
CA TRP A 80 11.46 15.98 -31.86
C TRP A 80 12.93 15.73 -31.51
N LEU A 81 13.22 14.71 -30.71
CA LEU A 81 14.58 14.37 -30.28
C LEU A 81 15.45 13.84 -31.43
N GLU A 82 14.88 13.00 -32.30
CA GLU A 82 15.56 12.50 -33.50
C GLU A 82 15.88 13.63 -34.49
N ARG A 83 14.96 14.60 -34.65
CA ARG A 83 15.19 15.79 -35.49
C ARG A 83 16.40 16.59 -35.01
N GLU A 84 16.62 16.67 -33.71
CA GLU A 84 17.77 17.37 -33.11
C GLU A 84 19.05 16.50 -33.04
N GLY A 85 19.04 15.31 -33.67
CA GLY A 85 20.21 14.46 -33.86
C GLY A 85 20.50 13.49 -32.71
N PHE A 86 19.55 13.24 -31.81
CA PHE A 86 19.71 12.24 -30.75
C PHE A 86 19.26 10.85 -31.19
N THR A 87 19.96 9.81 -30.75
CA THR A 87 19.55 8.42 -30.95
C THR A 87 18.49 8.05 -29.91
N VAL A 88 17.31 7.66 -30.37
CA VAL A 88 16.22 7.22 -29.50
C VAL A 88 16.01 5.72 -29.64
N LEU A 89 16.16 4.98 -28.55
CA LEU A 89 16.03 3.53 -28.50
C LEU A 89 14.69 3.12 -27.91
N LYS A 90 14.02 2.14 -28.53
CA LYS A 90 12.82 1.54 -27.97
C LYS A 90 13.20 0.51 -26.90
N VAL A 91 12.93 0.83 -25.63
CA VAL A 91 13.14 -0.12 -24.51
C VAL A 91 11.84 -0.90 -24.29
N SER A 92 11.85 -2.20 -24.57
CA SER A 92 10.70 -3.05 -24.30
C SER A 92 10.63 -3.38 -22.81
N LYS A 93 9.44 -3.17 -22.23
CA LYS A 93 9.12 -3.67 -20.88
C LYS A 93 9.31 -5.18 -20.85
N SER A 94 9.85 -5.70 -19.74
CA SER A 94 9.85 -7.15 -19.51
C SER A 94 8.43 -7.71 -19.57
N PHE A 95 8.31 -9.00 -19.91
CA PHE A 95 7.01 -9.67 -19.98
C PHE A 95 6.21 -9.54 -18.67
N VAL A 96 6.87 -9.76 -17.52
CA VAL A 96 6.26 -9.61 -16.19
C VAL A 96 5.75 -8.18 -15.97
N ARG A 97 6.52 -7.15 -16.35
CA ARG A 97 6.09 -5.75 -16.25
C ARG A 97 4.87 -5.46 -17.13
N ARG A 98 4.84 -5.95 -18.37
CA ARG A 98 3.67 -5.78 -19.25
C ARG A 98 2.42 -6.45 -18.66
N ILE A 99 2.54 -7.66 -18.13
CA ILE A 99 1.43 -8.34 -17.44
C ILE A 99 0.98 -7.59 -16.18
N GLY A 100 1.92 -7.08 -15.38
CA GLY A 100 1.59 -6.28 -14.21
C GLY A 100 0.90 -4.95 -14.54
N ASP A 101 1.13 -4.40 -15.73
CA ASP A 101 0.47 -3.19 -16.22
C ASP A 101 -0.98 -3.43 -16.67
N VAL A 102 -1.37 -4.68 -16.90
CA VAL A 102 -2.78 -5.07 -17.06
C VAL A 102 -3.42 -5.03 -15.68
N ARG A 103 -3.99 -3.86 -15.33
CA ARG A 103 -4.57 -3.59 -14.00
C ARG A 103 -6.04 -3.95 -13.93
N PRO A 104 -6.51 -4.51 -12.80
CA PRO A 104 -7.94 -4.70 -12.56
C PRO A 104 -8.66 -3.36 -12.64
N LYS A 105 -9.80 -3.35 -13.32
CA LYS A 105 -10.74 -2.23 -13.35
C LYS A 105 -12.10 -2.77 -12.94
N LYS A 106 -12.87 -1.97 -12.20
CA LYS A 106 -14.28 -2.30 -11.94
C LYS A 106 -15.07 -2.23 -13.24
N ALA A 107 -15.93 -3.22 -13.46
CA ALA A 107 -16.92 -3.30 -14.51
C ALA A 107 -18.27 -3.60 -13.84
N GLY A 108 -19.03 -2.55 -13.50
CA GLY A 108 -20.16 -2.68 -12.58
C GLY A 108 -19.68 -3.11 -11.20
N ASP A 109 -20.31 -4.16 -10.65
CA ASP A 109 -19.97 -4.73 -9.34
C ASP A 109 -18.81 -5.75 -9.40
N SER A 110 -18.43 -6.18 -10.61
CA SER A 110 -17.41 -7.20 -10.84
C SER A 110 -16.09 -6.63 -11.37
N LEU A 111 -15.02 -7.42 -11.36
CA LEU A 111 -13.74 -7.06 -11.98
C LEU A 111 -13.77 -7.34 -13.48
N ALA A 112 -13.15 -6.48 -14.28
CA ALA A 112 -12.94 -6.71 -15.71
C ALA A 112 -11.87 -7.80 -15.94
N THR A 113 -12.26 -9.08 -15.90
CA THR A 113 -11.36 -10.24 -16.00
C THR A 113 -10.99 -10.64 -17.43
N HIS A 114 -11.68 -10.12 -18.44
CA HIS A 114 -11.53 -10.45 -19.86
C HIS A 114 -10.08 -10.59 -20.36
N LYS A 115 -9.24 -9.58 -20.11
CA LYS A 115 -7.82 -9.60 -20.52
C LYS A 115 -7.02 -10.63 -19.73
N ALA A 116 -7.32 -10.79 -18.44
CA ALA A 116 -6.65 -11.77 -17.58
C ALA A 116 -6.96 -13.21 -18.02
N LEU A 117 -8.21 -13.51 -18.38
CA LEU A 117 -8.60 -14.83 -18.89
C LEU A 117 -7.91 -15.16 -20.22
N LEU A 118 -7.86 -14.22 -21.16
CA LEU A 118 -7.14 -14.44 -22.43
C LEU A 118 -5.64 -14.68 -22.18
N LEU A 119 -5.01 -13.90 -21.30
CA LEU A 119 -3.60 -14.08 -20.94
C LEU A 119 -3.33 -15.42 -20.25
N LEU A 120 -4.15 -15.79 -19.26
CA LEU A 120 -4.03 -17.06 -18.55
C LEU A 120 -4.18 -18.25 -19.50
N TRP A 121 -5.18 -18.21 -20.39
CA TRP A 121 -5.36 -19.22 -21.43
C TRP A 121 -4.15 -19.30 -22.36
N ALA A 122 -3.61 -18.16 -22.78
CA ALA A 122 -2.43 -18.11 -23.65
C ALA A 122 -1.18 -18.67 -22.96
N ILE A 123 -1.00 -18.41 -21.66
CA ILE A 123 0.08 -18.98 -20.84
C ILE A 123 -0.08 -20.50 -20.75
N GLY A 124 -1.27 -21.01 -20.44
CA GLY A 124 -1.56 -22.44 -20.41
C GLY A 124 -1.24 -23.13 -21.74
N ARG A 125 -1.61 -22.51 -22.85
CA ARG A 125 -1.28 -23.01 -24.19
C ARG A 125 0.23 -23.03 -24.48
N ALA A 126 0.97 -22.00 -24.08
CA ALA A 126 2.42 -21.95 -24.25
C ALA A 126 3.11 -23.10 -23.48
N LEU A 127 2.68 -23.36 -22.26
CA LEU A 127 3.19 -24.44 -21.41
C LEU A 127 2.85 -25.83 -21.94
N ALA A 128 1.66 -25.99 -22.52
CA ALA A 128 1.26 -27.24 -23.19
C ALA A 128 1.97 -27.47 -24.54
N GLY A 129 2.86 -26.57 -24.97
CA GLY A 129 3.54 -26.65 -26.27
C GLY A 129 2.60 -26.46 -27.46
N ALA A 130 1.40 -25.90 -27.25
CA ALA A 130 0.44 -25.64 -28.32
C ALA A 130 0.96 -24.53 -29.26
N PRO A 131 0.51 -24.48 -30.53
CA PRO A 131 0.96 -23.46 -31.47
C PRO A 131 0.78 -22.03 -30.95
N ARG A 132 1.83 -21.20 -31.02
CA ARG A 132 1.86 -19.81 -30.50
C ARG A 132 0.63 -18.99 -30.88
N ALA A 133 0.19 -19.08 -32.13
CA ALA A 133 -0.96 -18.35 -32.64
C ALA A 133 -2.13 -19.30 -32.89
N ALA A 134 -3.34 -18.92 -32.46
CA ALA A 134 -4.60 -19.57 -32.78
C ALA A 134 -5.48 -18.66 -33.63
N SER A 135 -6.39 -19.24 -34.41
CA SER A 135 -7.37 -18.45 -35.17
C SER A 135 -8.33 -17.72 -34.23
N TRP A 136 -8.97 -16.66 -34.74
CA TRP A 136 -10.02 -15.94 -34.01
C TRP A 136 -11.15 -16.89 -33.59
N SER A 137 -11.61 -17.77 -34.48
CA SER A 137 -12.67 -18.74 -34.20
C SER A 137 -12.29 -19.72 -33.09
N ASP A 138 -11.05 -20.24 -33.09
CA ASP A 138 -10.59 -21.18 -32.06
C ASP A 138 -10.44 -20.48 -30.71
N THR A 139 -9.88 -19.26 -30.73
CA THR A 139 -9.70 -18.44 -29.52
C THR A 139 -11.05 -18.07 -28.92
N ARG A 140 -12.01 -17.64 -29.75
CA ARG A 140 -13.38 -17.33 -29.32
C ARG A 140 -14.06 -18.55 -28.71
N SER A 141 -13.96 -19.71 -29.36
CA SER A 141 -14.57 -20.95 -28.86
C SER A 141 -13.98 -21.40 -27.54
N ALA A 142 -12.67 -21.23 -27.34
CA ALA A 142 -12.00 -21.61 -26.09
C ALA A 142 -12.28 -20.59 -24.97
N LEU A 143 -12.35 -19.29 -25.29
CA LEU A 143 -12.50 -18.23 -24.30
C LEU A 143 -13.96 -18.01 -23.86
N SER A 144 -14.95 -18.29 -24.71
CA SER A 144 -16.39 -18.13 -24.39
C SER A 144 -16.80 -18.80 -23.07
N PRO A 145 -16.57 -20.11 -22.85
CA PRO A 145 -16.97 -20.76 -21.60
C PRO A 145 -16.22 -20.21 -20.38
N LEU A 146 -14.97 -19.78 -20.55
CA LEU A 146 -14.19 -19.16 -19.47
C LEU A 146 -14.75 -17.79 -19.07
N LEU A 147 -15.16 -16.99 -20.05
CA LEU A 147 -15.78 -15.68 -19.81
C LEU A 147 -17.15 -15.82 -19.17
N GLU A 148 -17.96 -16.77 -19.62
CA GLU A 148 -19.28 -17.04 -19.02
C GLU A 148 -19.14 -17.55 -17.57
N LYS A 149 -18.19 -18.45 -17.31
CA LYS A 149 -17.98 -19.05 -15.98
C LYS A 149 -17.27 -18.12 -14.99
N TYR A 150 -16.30 -17.33 -15.44
CA TYR A 150 -15.39 -16.56 -14.57
C TYR A 150 -15.33 -15.06 -14.85
N GLY A 151 -16.03 -14.59 -15.89
CA GLY A 151 -16.01 -13.21 -16.36
C GLY A 151 -17.28 -12.42 -16.13
N ASP A 152 -18.27 -13.02 -15.47
CA ASP A 152 -19.57 -12.39 -15.16
C ASP A 152 -20.23 -11.81 -16.42
N THR A 153 -20.22 -12.58 -17.52
CA THR A 153 -20.87 -12.22 -18.78
C THR A 153 -21.88 -13.29 -19.21
N GLN A 154 -22.93 -12.84 -19.89
CA GLN A 154 -23.96 -13.69 -20.48
C GLN A 154 -23.60 -14.18 -21.90
N ASP A 155 -22.70 -13.49 -22.60
CA ASP A 155 -22.33 -13.81 -23.99
C ASP A 155 -20.80 -13.77 -24.13
N GLY A 156 -20.16 -14.86 -23.72
CA GLY A 156 -18.71 -15.00 -23.74
C GLY A 156 -18.14 -14.90 -25.16
N ALA A 157 -18.89 -15.34 -26.18
CA ALA A 157 -18.46 -15.32 -27.57
C ALA A 157 -18.37 -13.89 -28.10
N LYS A 158 -19.34 -13.04 -27.74
CA LYS A 158 -19.30 -11.60 -28.03
C LYS A 158 -18.18 -10.92 -27.25
N ASP A 159 -18.03 -11.24 -25.97
CA ASP A 159 -17.11 -10.52 -25.09
C ASP A 159 -15.65 -10.94 -25.26
N ALA A 160 -15.37 -12.10 -25.85
CA ALA A 160 -14.04 -12.54 -26.28
C ALA A 160 -13.38 -11.56 -27.27
N LEU A 161 -14.18 -10.78 -27.99
CA LEU A 161 -13.71 -9.80 -28.97
C LEU A 161 -12.88 -8.70 -28.32
N TYR A 162 -13.31 -8.24 -27.14
CA TYR A 162 -12.67 -7.15 -26.42
C TYR A 162 -11.22 -7.45 -26.03
N PRO A 163 -10.90 -8.53 -25.28
CA PRO A 163 -9.52 -8.83 -24.93
C PRO A 163 -8.69 -9.20 -26.16
N PHE A 164 -9.26 -9.93 -27.13
CA PHE A 164 -8.54 -10.32 -28.35
C PHE A 164 -8.04 -9.12 -29.16
N ALA A 165 -8.87 -8.07 -29.27
CA ALA A 165 -8.50 -6.84 -29.94
C ALA A 165 -7.58 -5.94 -29.08
N THR A 166 -7.96 -5.71 -27.83
CA THR A 166 -7.34 -4.63 -27.02
C THR A 166 -6.02 -5.02 -26.39
N LEU A 167 -5.72 -6.31 -26.22
CA LEU A 167 -4.46 -6.79 -25.65
C LEU A 167 -3.26 -6.50 -26.56
N THR A 168 -3.50 -6.20 -27.84
CA THR A 168 -2.47 -5.70 -28.78
C THR A 168 -1.91 -4.34 -28.37
N ARG A 169 -2.66 -3.55 -27.60
CA ARG A 169 -2.22 -2.23 -27.09
C ARG A 169 -1.38 -2.34 -25.83
N ASP A 170 -1.47 -3.46 -25.14
CA ASP A 170 -0.67 -3.75 -23.95
C ASP A 170 0.69 -4.40 -24.33
N ASP A 171 0.98 -4.48 -25.63
CA ASP A 171 2.14 -5.18 -26.21
C ASP A 171 2.23 -6.65 -25.77
N LEU A 172 1.09 -7.30 -25.47
CA LEU A 172 1.00 -8.69 -25.02
C LEU A 172 0.29 -9.61 -26.03
N TRP A 173 -0.14 -9.08 -27.17
CA TRP A 173 -0.85 -9.81 -28.21
C TRP A 173 -0.45 -9.31 -29.60
N VAL A 174 -0.24 -10.23 -30.55
CA VAL A 174 0.14 -9.90 -31.92
C VAL A 174 -0.83 -10.56 -32.89
N MET A 175 -1.29 -9.79 -33.87
CA MET A 175 -2.22 -10.22 -34.92
C MET A 175 -1.67 -9.78 -36.29
N PRO A 176 -0.74 -10.54 -36.90
CA PRO A 176 0.01 -10.09 -38.07
C PRO A 176 -0.84 -9.78 -39.30
N GLN A 177 -1.98 -10.46 -39.46
CA GLN A 177 -2.83 -10.33 -40.66
C GLN A 177 -3.75 -9.10 -40.61
N VAL A 178 -3.80 -8.38 -39.50
CA VAL A 178 -4.61 -7.17 -39.34
C VAL A 178 -3.67 -5.98 -39.15
N THR A 179 -3.38 -5.29 -40.25
CA THR A 179 -2.53 -4.09 -40.30
C THR A 179 -3.24 -2.80 -39.89
N ALA A 180 -4.52 -2.86 -39.52
CA ALA A 180 -5.26 -1.69 -39.07
C ALA A 180 -4.58 -1.08 -37.82
N THR A 181 -4.42 0.25 -37.82
CA THR A 181 -3.98 1.06 -36.68
C THR A 181 -4.54 0.50 -35.38
N ARG A 182 -3.65 0.15 -34.42
CA ARG A 182 -3.96 -0.38 -33.07
C ARG A 182 -5.38 0.03 -32.64
N PRO A 183 -6.37 -0.89 -32.67
CA PRO A 183 -7.77 -0.49 -32.60
C PRO A 183 -8.06 0.38 -31.37
N GLY A 184 -8.57 1.59 -31.62
CA GLY A 184 -8.89 2.57 -30.58
C GLY A 184 -10.01 2.12 -29.65
N SER A 185 -10.94 1.36 -30.21
CA SER A 185 -12.08 0.70 -29.56
C SER A 185 -12.47 -0.54 -30.36
N VAL A 186 -13.29 -1.41 -29.79
CA VAL A 186 -13.91 -2.52 -30.51
C VAL A 186 -15.01 -1.94 -31.40
N SER A 187 -14.71 -1.69 -32.68
CA SER A 187 -15.67 -1.16 -33.64
C SER A 187 -16.43 -2.29 -34.36
N GLN A 188 -17.55 -1.95 -35.00
CA GLN A 188 -18.32 -2.90 -35.79
C GLN A 188 -17.53 -3.39 -37.01
N GLU A 189 -16.69 -2.53 -37.59
CA GLU A 189 -15.79 -2.84 -38.68
C GLU A 189 -14.74 -3.87 -38.24
N LEU A 190 -14.12 -3.67 -37.07
CA LEU A 190 -13.15 -4.63 -36.53
C LEU A 190 -13.80 -6.00 -36.31
N ARG A 191 -15.02 -6.04 -35.77
CA ARG A 191 -15.78 -7.29 -35.62
C ARG A 191 -15.95 -7.98 -36.96
N HIS A 192 -16.44 -7.27 -37.97
CA HIS A 192 -16.64 -7.83 -39.31
C HIS A 192 -15.31 -8.34 -39.89
N THR A 193 -14.22 -7.58 -39.77
CA THR A 193 -12.89 -7.99 -40.23
C THR A 193 -12.43 -9.28 -39.57
N LEU A 194 -12.59 -9.42 -38.25
CA LEU A 194 -12.16 -10.61 -37.52
C LEU A 194 -13.00 -11.84 -37.90
N GLU A 195 -14.31 -11.69 -38.06
CA GLU A 195 -15.19 -12.77 -38.53
C GLU A 195 -14.84 -13.19 -39.97
N SER A 196 -14.55 -12.23 -40.86
CA SER A 196 -14.28 -12.54 -42.28
C SER A 196 -12.87 -13.09 -42.52
N LEU A 197 -11.86 -12.54 -41.82
CA LEU A 197 -10.46 -12.88 -42.04
C LEU A 197 -10.02 -14.08 -41.20
N ASN A 198 -10.69 -14.31 -40.07
CA ASN A 198 -10.33 -15.31 -39.06
C ASN A 198 -8.82 -15.32 -38.73
N PRO A 199 -8.23 -14.17 -38.37
CA PRO A 199 -6.77 -14.05 -38.29
C PRO A 199 -6.19 -14.90 -37.16
N LYS A 200 -4.94 -15.33 -37.34
CA LYS A 200 -4.19 -16.02 -36.28
C LYS A 200 -3.52 -14.99 -35.38
N ALA A 201 -3.83 -15.02 -34.09
CA ALA A 201 -3.23 -14.15 -33.09
C ALA A 201 -2.71 -14.94 -31.88
N GLY A 202 -1.79 -14.35 -31.14
CA GLY A 202 -1.16 -15.00 -29.98
C GLY A 202 -0.18 -14.07 -29.27
N LEU A 203 0.51 -14.62 -28.28
CA LEU A 203 1.61 -13.94 -27.58
C LEU A 203 2.71 -13.50 -28.56
N PRO A 204 3.43 -12.40 -28.29
CA PRO A 204 4.67 -12.07 -28.99
C PRO A 204 5.63 -13.27 -29.01
N GLU A 205 6.39 -13.43 -30.08
CA GLU A 205 7.28 -14.59 -30.28
C GLU A 205 8.32 -14.71 -29.15
N SER A 206 8.93 -13.59 -28.76
CA SER A 206 9.87 -13.54 -27.63
C SER A 206 9.25 -14.01 -26.32
N ASP A 207 7.98 -13.69 -26.08
CA ASP A 207 7.29 -14.02 -24.83
C ASP A 207 6.87 -15.50 -24.82
N TYR A 208 6.40 -16.00 -25.96
CA TYR A 208 6.07 -17.42 -26.10
C TYR A 208 7.30 -18.31 -25.86
N GLU A 209 8.43 -17.98 -26.49
CA GLU A 209 9.67 -18.73 -26.27
C GLU A 209 10.21 -18.57 -24.84
N LEU A 210 10.07 -17.39 -24.22
CA LEU A 210 10.40 -17.17 -22.81
C LEU A 210 9.59 -18.10 -21.88
N LEU A 211 8.27 -18.16 -22.07
CA LEU A 211 7.38 -18.99 -21.25
C LEU A 211 7.69 -20.49 -21.40
N LYS A 212 8.00 -20.93 -22.61
CA LYS A 212 8.36 -22.32 -22.91
C LYS A 212 9.72 -22.68 -22.34
N ALA A 213 10.70 -21.79 -22.42
CA ALA A 213 12.05 -22.02 -21.91
C ALA A 213 12.13 -21.94 -20.37
N TYR A 214 11.30 -21.09 -19.75
CA TYR A 214 11.34 -20.82 -18.31
C TYR A 214 9.96 -20.93 -17.66
N PRO A 215 9.49 -22.16 -17.31
CA PRO A 215 8.19 -22.38 -16.69
C PRO A 215 7.95 -21.60 -15.39
N ALA A 216 9.02 -21.25 -14.66
CA ALA A 216 8.94 -20.39 -13.48
C ALA A 216 8.38 -18.99 -13.79
N VAL A 217 8.75 -18.40 -14.93
CA VAL A 217 8.23 -17.09 -15.37
C VAL A 217 6.75 -17.19 -15.73
N ALA A 218 6.34 -18.32 -16.34
CA ALA A 218 4.95 -18.60 -16.64
C ALA A 218 4.11 -18.73 -15.36
N ALA A 219 4.64 -19.47 -14.38
CA ALA A 219 4.00 -19.66 -13.09
C ALA A 219 3.86 -18.32 -12.33
N GLU A 220 4.90 -17.49 -12.30
CA GLU A 220 4.86 -16.17 -11.66
C GLU A 220 3.84 -15.25 -12.33
N ALA A 221 3.85 -15.17 -13.66
CA ALA A 221 2.91 -14.36 -14.43
C ALA A 221 1.46 -14.80 -14.22
N ALA A 222 1.20 -16.11 -14.26
CA ALA A 222 -0.12 -16.67 -14.01
C ALA A 222 -0.57 -16.42 -12.56
N ALA A 223 0.27 -16.71 -11.57
CA ALA A 223 -0.03 -16.46 -10.15
C ALA A 223 -0.31 -14.98 -9.88
N GLY A 224 0.42 -14.06 -10.53
CA GLY A 224 0.19 -12.63 -10.43
C GLY A 224 -1.16 -12.18 -11.03
N LEU A 225 -1.62 -12.81 -12.10
CA LEU A 225 -2.97 -12.59 -12.65
C LEU A 225 -4.05 -13.18 -11.73
N LEU A 226 -3.85 -14.40 -11.23
CA LEU A 226 -4.78 -15.06 -10.31
C LEU A 226 -5.01 -14.23 -9.05
N LEU A 227 -3.94 -13.78 -8.38
CA LEU A 227 -4.07 -12.94 -7.19
C LEU A 227 -4.85 -11.63 -7.45
N ARG A 228 -4.61 -10.99 -8.60
CA ARG A 228 -5.18 -9.67 -8.88
C ARG A 228 -6.61 -9.71 -9.42
N TYR A 229 -7.06 -10.83 -9.97
CA TYR A 229 -8.36 -10.93 -10.64
C TYR A 229 -9.29 -12.00 -10.06
N PHE A 230 -8.73 -13.02 -9.40
CA PHE A 230 -9.44 -14.23 -8.99
C PHE A 230 -9.06 -14.59 -7.55
N SER A 231 -9.23 -13.64 -6.62
CA SER A 231 -9.05 -13.86 -5.18
C SER A 231 -10.39 -13.63 -4.48
N PRO A 232 -11.04 -14.66 -3.89
CA PRO A 232 -10.57 -16.05 -3.78
C PRO A 232 -10.54 -16.79 -5.14
N LEU A 233 -9.66 -17.80 -5.23
CA LEU A 233 -9.46 -18.59 -6.46
C LEU A 233 -10.63 -19.54 -6.69
N PRO A 234 -11.33 -19.48 -7.84
CA PRO A 234 -12.36 -20.46 -8.18
C PRO A 234 -11.75 -21.86 -8.37
N GLY A 235 -12.40 -22.89 -7.81
CA GLY A 235 -11.85 -24.26 -7.73
C GLY A 235 -11.42 -24.87 -9.07
N ASP A 236 -12.27 -24.75 -10.10
CA ASP A 236 -12.02 -25.38 -11.40
C ASP A 236 -11.16 -24.51 -12.34
N LEU A 237 -10.83 -23.26 -11.96
CA LEU A 237 -10.23 -22.29 -12.87
C LEU A 237 -8.88 -22.77 -13.42
N LEU A 238 -8.07 -23.41 -12.58
CA LEU A 238 -6.76 -23.93 -13.01
C LEU A 238 -6.89 -25.10 -13.97
N GLU A 239 -7.89 -25.97 -13.80
CA GLU A 239 -8.15 -27.10 -14.68
C GLU A 239 -8.65 -26.62 -16.04
N ASP A 240 -9.64 -25.71 -16.04
CA ASP A 240 -10.23 -25.14 -17.25
C ASP A 240 -9.22 -24.35 -18.10
N LEU A 241 -8.16 -23.81 -17.47
CA LEU A 241 -7.07 -23.10 -18.14
C LEU A 241 -5.87 -23.99 -18.52
N GLY A 242 -5.84 -25.26 -18.11
CA GLY A 242 -4.69 -26.14 -18.29
C GLY A 242 -3.46 -25.72 -17.47
N LEU A 243 -3.67 -25.07 -16.32
CA LEU A 243 -2.63 -24.60 -15.40
C LEU A 243 -2.50 -25.46 -14.13
N HIS A 244 -3.33 -26.48 -13.98
CA HIS A 244 -3.36 -27.37 -12.82
C HIS A 244 -1.98 -27.94 -12.49
N ASP A 245 -1.33 -28.63 -13.42
CA ASP A 245 -0.03 -29.29 -13.16
C ASP A 245 1.07 -28.32 -12.70
N LEU A 246 1.00 -27.05 -13.13
CA LEU A 246 1.99 -26.04 -12.79
C LEU A 246 1.75 -25.40 -11.42
N LEU A 247 0.48 -25.15 -11.07
CA LEU A 247 0.10 -24.26 -9.97
C LEU A 247 -0.66 -24.94 -8.82
N THR A 248 -0.97 -26.24 -8.92
CA THR A 248 -1.76 -26.93 -7.90
C THR A 248 -1.13 -26.87 -6.52
N SER A 249 -1.99 -26.70 -5.50
CA SER A 249 -1.70 -26.60 -4.05
C SER A 249 -0.78 -25.45 -3.60
N ARG A 250 -0.08 -24.77 -4.52
CA ARG A 250 1.00 -23.82 -4.21
C ARG A 250 1.14 -22.68 -5.22
N TRP A 251 0.06 -22.28 -5.90
CA TRP A 251 0.10 -21.20 -6.89
C TRP A 251 0.76 -19.92 -6.35
N ALA A 252 0.51 -19.59 -5.07
CA ALA A 252 1.10 -18.45 -4.38
C ALA A 252 2.63 -18.53 -4.25
N ASN A 253 3.23 -19.73 -4.24
CA ASN A 253 4.68 -19.91 -4.13
C ASN A 253 5.41 -19.59 -5.44
N ALA A 254 4.69 -19.47 -6.55
CA ALA A 254 5.25 -18.98 -7.80
C ALA A 254 5.51 -17.46 -7.76
N LEU A 255 4.85 -16.73 -6.84
CA LEU A 255 5.06 -15.29 -6.68
C LEU A 255 6.46 -14.98 -6.15
N ARG A 256 7.00 -13.85 -6.59
CA ARG A 256 8.22 -13.25 -6.05
C ARG A 256 7.95 -11.82 -5.57
N PRO A 257 8.75 -11.27 -4.64
CA PRO A 257 9.76 -11.93 -3.79
C PRO A 257 9.21 -13.07 -2.93
N LEU A 258 10.12 -13.91 -2.42
CA LEU A 258 9.76 -14.88 -1.37
C LEU A 258 9.70 -14.21 0.00
N CYS A 259 8.76 -14.64 0.83
CA CYS A 259 8.68 -14.19 2.21
C CYS A 259 10.02 -14.48 2.94
N GLY A 260 10.59 -13.45 3.57
CA GLY A 260 11.91 -13.49 4.22
C GLY A 260 13.08 -13.03 3.35
N GLU A 261 12.87 -12.72 2.06
CA GLU A 261 13.91 -12.22 1.17
C GLU A 261 14.37 -10.80 1.58
N ARG A 262 15.68 -10.56 1.56
CA ARG A 262 16.33 -9.38 2.15
C ARG A 262 17.05 -8.53 1.12
N PHE A 263 16.97 -7.22 1.31
CA PHE A 263 17.60 -6.22 0.47
C PHE A 263 18.15 -5.08 1.32
N LYS A 264 19.34 -4.62 0.97
CA LYS A 264 20.02 -3.53 1.68
C LYS A 264 19.18 -2.26 1.78
N ASP A 265 18.51 -1.89 0.69
CA ASP A 265 17.76 -0.64 0.59
C ASP A 265 16.64 -0.72 -0.49
N ARG A 266 15.82 0.33 -0.57
CA ARG A 266 14.75 0.47 -1.57
C ARG A 266 15.25 0.41 -3.02
N THR A 267 16.50 0.81 -3.29
CA THR A 267 17.07 0.77 -4.65
C THR A 267 17.31 -0.67 -5.08
N ALA A 268 17.85 -1.51 -4.20
CA ALA A 268 18.09 -2.92 -4.50
C ALA A 268 16.78 -3.69 -4.78
N ILE A 269 15.71 -3.39 -4.03
CA ILE A 269 14.36 -3.94 -4.29
C ILE A 269 13.87 -3.50 -5.67
N TRP A 270 13.96 -2.20 -5.96
CA TRP A 270 13.53 -1.65 -7.24
C TRP A 270 14.33 -2.21 -8.43
N GLN A 271 15.64 -2.41 -8.31
CA GLN A 271 16.44 -3.04 -9.36
C GLN A 271 16.03 -4.49 -9.63
N THR A 272 15.56 -5.19 -8.59
CA THR A 272 15.20 -6.61 -8.68
C THR A 272 13.77 -6.82 -9.16
N TYR A 273 12.80 -6.08 -8.60
CA TYR A 273 11.37 -6.26 -8.87
C TYR A 273 10.67 -5.07 -9.55
N GLY A 274 11.41 -3.99 -9.81
CA GLY A 274 10.90 -2.76 -10.39
C GLY A 274 9.81 -2.10 -9.55
N GLY A 275 8.87 -1.45 -10.22
CA GLY A 275 7.80 -0.69 -9.59
C GLY A 275 8.23 0.67 -9.07
N GLN A 276 7.55 1.15 -8.02
CA GLN A 276 7.80 2.48 -7.46
C GLN A 276 8.89 2.44 -6.39
N LYS A 277 9.99 3.17 -6.63
CA LYS A 277 11.16 3.22 -5.74
C LYS A 277 10.92 4.05 -4.48
N VAL A 278 10.35 5.25 -4.59
CA VAL A 278 10.17 6.17 -3.45
C VAL A 278 8.86 5.98 -2.68
N ALA A 279 7.74 5.66 -3.36
CA ALA A 279 6.44 5.61 -2.70
C ALA A 279 6.40 4.53 -1.59
N GLY A 280 5.87 4.88 -0.42
CA GLY A 280 5.66 3.94 0.69
C GLY A 280 4.57 2.91 0.38
N ILE A 281 3.60 3.29 -0.44
CA ILE A 281 2.53 2.41 -0.95
C ILE A 281 2.64 2.40 -2.47
N GLY A 282 2.92 1.23 -3.04
CA GLY A 282 3.17 1.14 -4.48
C GLY A 282 3.15 -0.28 -5.00
N HIS A 283 3.09 -0.43 -6.30
CA HIS A 283 3.11 -1.75 -6.93
C HIS A 283 4.52 -2.09 -7.44
N LEU A 284 4.90 -3.35 -7.33
CA LEU A 284 6.06 -3.91 -8.06
C LEU A 284 5.68 -4.16 -9.53
N ASN A 285 6.64 -4.61 -10.35
CA ASN A 285 6.41 -4.85 -11.78
C ASN A 285 5.34 -5.90 -12.07
N ASP A 286 5.13 -6.86 -11.17
CA ASP A 286 4.05 -7.86 -11.26
C ASP A 286 2.65 -7.29 -11.05
N GLY A 287 2.57 -6.02 -10.63
CA GLY A 287 1.35 -5.29 -10.37
C GLY A 287 0.66 -5.62 -9.05
N ILE A 288 1.32 -6.32 -8.14
CA ILE A 288 0.81 -6.61 -6.79
C ILE A 288 1.22 -5.48 -5.84
N LEU A 289 0.30 -5.06 -4.98
CA LEU A 289 0.53 -3.97 -4.04
C LEU A 289 1.57 -4.36 -2.99
N SER A 290 2.46 -3.43 -2.71
CA SER A 290 3.47 -3.50 -1.66
C SER A 290 3.41 -2.22 -0.81
N VAL A 291 3.48 -2.39 0.50
CA VAL A 291 3.67 -1.29 1.45
C VAL A 291 5.02 -1.43 2.12
N PHE A 292 5.66 -0.32 2.44
CA PHE A 292 7.03 -0.29 2.94
C PHE A 292 7.12 0.54 4.21
N SER A 293 7.52 -0.13 5.28
CA SER A 293 7.73 0.46 6.59
C SER A 293 9.23 0.50 6.91
N ASP A 294 9.72 1.67 7.33
CA ASP A 294 11.10 1.90 7.75
C ASP A 294 11.05 2.50 9.17
N ASP A 295 11.69 1.84 10.13
CA ASP A 295 11.74 2.32 11.52
C ASP A 295 12.40 3.71 11.67
N LYS A 296 13.24 4.11 10.71
CA LYS A 296 13.83 5.47 10.63
C LYS A 296 13.05 6.40 9.71
N GLY A 297 12.00 5.90 9.08
CA GLY A 297 11.16 6.63 8.15
C GLY A 297 10.44 7.81 8.82
N PRO A 298 9.81 8.68 8.02
CA PRO A 298 9.06 9.82 8.53
C PRO A 298 7.76 9.39 9.24
N TYR A 299 7.34 8.13 9.08
CA TYR A 299 6.10 7.59 9.60
C TYR A 299 6.34 6.76 10.85
N ALA A 300 5.49 6.96 11.84
CA ALA A 300 5.51 6.22 13.09
C ALA A 300 4.70 4.91 12.95
N ASP A 301 5.15 4.04 12.06
CA ASP A 301 4.61 2.70 11.93
C ASP A 301 4.96 1.85 13.18
N GLY A 302 4.26 0.75 13.36
CA GLY A 302 4.56 -0.15 14.47
C GLY A 302 3.70 -1.39 14.50
N ARG A 303 3.79 -2.11 15.61
CA ARG A 303 2.94 -3.26 15.92
C ARG A 303 1.91 -2.88 16.95
N LEU A 304 0.70 -3.42 16.78
CA LEU A 304 -0.30 -3.38 17.83
C LEU A 304 0.20 -4.19 19.04
N PRO A 305 -0.03 -3.71 20.27
CA PRO A 305 0.36 -4.45 21.46
C PRO A 305 -0.33 -5.80 21.56
N ASP A 306 0.38 -6.79 22.13
CA ASP A 306 -0.12 -8.13 22.39
C ASP A 306 -0.55 -8.90 21.11
N THR A 307 -0.18 -8.41 19.93
CA THR A 307 -0.31 -9.09 18.63
C THR A 307 0.91 -8.82 17.74
N ASN A 308 0.93 -9.44 16.57
CA ASN A 308 1.85 -9.11 15.48
C ASN A 308 1.22 -8.22 14.41
N TRP A 309 0.02 -7.69 14.63
CA TRP A 309 -0.68 -6.86 13.64
C TRP A 309 0.01 -5.50 13.51
N ILE A 310 -0.07 -4.93 12.32
CA ILE A 310 0.69 -3.76 11.93
C ILE A 310 -0.22 -2.55 11.99
N SER A 311 0.28 -1.47 12.59
CA SER A 311 -0.30 -0.15 12.48
C SER A 311 0.53 0.65 11.48
N TYR A 312 0.03 0.77 10.25
CA TYR A 312 0.73 1.39 9.12
C TYR A 312 0.15 2.78 8.84
N VAL A 313 1.00 3.82 8.84
CA VAL A 313 0.55 5.20 8.59
C VAL A 313 0.33 5.40 7.08
N GLY A 314 -0.76 6.07 6.74
CA GLY A 314 -1.15 6.32 5.35
C GLY A 314 -0.19 7.20 4.56
N ASP A 315 -0.46 7.35 3.26
CA ASP A 315 0.29 8.20 2.34
C ASP A 315 -0.01 9.69 2.54
N GLY A 316 0.98 10.53 2.22
CA GLY A 316 1.00 11.97 2.41
C GLY A 316 1.95 12.37 3.55
N LEU A 317 2.98 13.17 3.25
CA LEU A 317 4.07 13.52 4.16
C LEU A 317 3.80 14.75 5.04
N SER A 318 2.95 15.66 4.59
CA SER A 318 2.61 16.92 5.26
C SER A 318 1.14 17.23 5.10
N GLY A 319 0.57 17.99 6.04
CA GLY A 319 -0.86 18.30 6.08
C GLY A 319 -1.75 17.09 6.31
N ASP A 320 -3.05 17.35 6.40
CA ASP A 320 -4.05 16.30 6.61
C ASP A 320 -4.12 15.36 5.43
N GLN A 321 -3.95 14.06 5.70
CA GLN A 321 -3.99 13.03 4.68
C GLN A 321 -5.38 12.91 4.05
N GLN A 322 -5.39 12.61 2.75
CA GLN A 322 -6.60 12.43 1.95
C GLN A 322 -6.63 11.01 1.35
N LEU A 323 -7.83 10.50 1.04
CA LEU A 323 -8.01 9.22 0.34
C LEU A 323 -7.70 9.34 -1.15
N VAL A 324 -6.45 9.68 -1.45
CA VAL A 324 -5.89 9.81 -2.81
C VAL A 324 -4.59 9.01 -2.87
N ALA A 325 -4.09 8.77 -4.09
CA ALA A 325 -2.81 8.10 -4.32
C ALA A 325 -2.71 6.78 -3.54
N GLY A 326 -1.69 6.57 -2.70
CA GLY A 326 -1.51 5.32 -1.97
C GLY A 326 -2.69 4.96 -1.05
N ASN A 327 -3.32 5.95 -0.42
CA ASN A 327 -4.47 5.70 0.46
C ASN A 327 -5.69 5.21 -0.31
N GLN A 328 -5.92 5.73 -1.52
CA GLN A 328 -7.00 5.25 -2.39
C GLN A 328 -6.80 3.78 -2.75
N VAL A 329 -5.56 3.38 -3.07
CA VAL A 329 -5.24 1.99 -3.39
C VAL A 329 -5.45 1.07 -2.19
N LEU A 330 -5.12 1.52 -0.98
CA LEU A 330 -5.43 0.74 0.24
C LEU A 330 -6.93 0.63 0.51
N THR A 331 -7.74 1.66 0.22
CA THR A 331 -9.21 1.57 0.27
C THR A 331 -9.74 0.52 -0.70
N GLU A 332 -9.21 0.45 -1.92
CA GLU A 332 -9.58 -0.57 -2.90
C GLU A 332 -9.22 -1.98 -2.42
N HIS A 333 -8.05 -2.14 -1.79
CA HIS A 333 -7.62 -3.40 -1.19
C HIS A 333 -8.45 -3.81 0.03
N GLN A 334 -8.84 -2.87 0.88
CA GLN A 334 -9.74 -3.12 2.01
C GLN A 334 -11.09 -3.62 1.51
N ALA A 335 -11.72 -2.90 0.57
CA ALA A 335 -13.02 -3.26 0.02
C ALA A 335 -13.02 -4.63 -0.70
N ALA A 336 -11.90 -4.97 -1.34
CA ALA A 336 -11.72 -6.26 -2.02
C ALA A 336 -11.14 -7.36 -1.12
N GLN A 337 -10.86 -7.08 0.16
CA GLN A 337 -10.12 -7.94 1.09
C GLN A 337 -8.87 -8.58 0.46
N ARG A 338 -8.15 -7.79 -0.34
CA ARG A 338 -7.06 -8.27 -1.18
C ARG A 338 -5.73 -8.15 -0.44
N PRO A 339 -4.96 -9.24 -0.31
CA PRO A 339 -3.70 -9.17 0.39
C PRO A 339 -2.68 -8.36 -0.39
N LEU A 340 -1.71 -7.82 0.34
CA LEU A 340 -0.61 -7.00 -0.14
C LEU A 340 0.70 -7.48 0.49
N ARG A 341 1.82 -7.07 -0.08
CA ARG A 341 3.14 -7.35 0.51
C ARG A 341 3.48 -6.29 1.56
N TYR A 342 3.86 -6.72 2.75
CA TYR A 342 4.41 -5.83 3.77
C TYR A 342 5.93 -5.98 3.81
N TRP A 343 6.62 -4.90 3.48
CA TRP A 343 8.07 -4.77 3.59
C TRP A 343 8.43 -4.00 4.85
N HIS A 344 9.42 -4.50 5.60
CA HIS A 344 9.90 -3.85 6.82
C HIS A 344 11.41 -3.75 6.82
N MET A 345 11.92 -2.57 7.19
CA MET A 345 13.32 -2.36 7.54
C MET A 345 13.40 -1.99 9.02
N PRO A 346 13.89 -2.90 9.89
CA PRO A 346 14.10 -2.58 11.29
C PRO A 346 15.24 -1.57 11.47
N TYR A 347 15.28 -0.89 12.61
CA TYR A 347 16.32 0.09 12.91
C TYR A 347 17.74 -0.48 12.73
N LYS A 348 18.52 0.10 11.82
CA LYS A 348 19.87 -0.37 11.42
C LYS A 348 19.90 -1.79 10.82
N GLY A 349 18.80 -2.26 10.25
CA GLY A 349 18.70 -3.51 9.52
C GLY A 349 18.62 -3.34 8.01
N GLU A 350 18.08 -4.37 7.35
CA GLU A 350 17.84 -4.46 5.91
C GLU A 350 16.33 -4.56 5.66
N PHE A 351 15.86 -4.11 4.49
CA PHE A 351 14.48 -4.38 4.10
C PHE A 351 14.28 -5.87 3.91
N THR A 352 13.18 -6.39 4.46
CA THR A 352 12.74 -7.77 4.26
C THR A 352 11.31 -7.74 3.72
N PHE A 353 10.99 -8.59 2.72
CA PHE A 353 9.59 -8.90 2.44
C PHE A 353 9.11 -9.78 3.59
N GLU A 354 8.58 -9.15 4.63
CA GLU A 354 8.40 -9.80 5.93
C GLU A 354 7.18 -10.71 5.94
N THR A 355 6.07 -10.27 5.35
CA THR A 355 4.82 -11.01 5.39
C THR A 355 3.83 -10.52 4.33
N TRP A 356 2.91 -11.39 3.92
CA TRP A 356 1.67 -10.94 3.31
C TRP A 356 0.79 -10.33 4.38
N ALA A 357 0.01 -9.31 4.04
CA ALA A 357 -0.93 -8.73 4.99
C ALA A 357 -2.25 -8.35 4.30
N VAL A 358 -3.33 -8.29 5.05
CA VAL A 358 -4.63 -7.82 4.61
C VAL A 358 -5.07 -6.63 5.47
N VAL A 359 -5.72 -5.64 4.86
CA VAL A 359 -6.29 -4.50 5.61
C VAL A 359 -7.52 -5.00 6.35
N VAL A 360 -7.52 -4.86 7.68
CA VAL A 360 -8.64 -5.29 8.55
C VAL A 360 -9.39 -4.12 9.19
N GLN A 361 -8.84 -2.90 9.15
CA GLN A 361 -9.52 -1.70 9.61
C GLN A 361 -8.79 -0.44 9.14
N LEU A 362 -9.54 0.65 8.93
CA LEU A 362 -9.02 1.99 8.68
C LEU A 362 -9.40 2.93 9.81
N ARG A 363 -8.40 3.63 10.37
CA ARG A 363 -8.62 4.67 11.39
C ARG A 363 -8.02 6.00 10.97
N ARG A 364 -8.46 7.07 11.64
CA ARG A 364 -7.89 8.42 11.54
C ARG A 364 -7.41 8.85 12.92
N ARG A 365 -6.19 9.36 13.00
CA ARG A 365 -5.59 9.82 14.26
C ARG A 365 -4.75 11.07 14.07
N TRP A 366 -4.39 11.71 15.18
CA TRP A 366 -3.38 12.76 15.19
C TRP A 366 -1.98 12.14 15.05
N GLY A 367 -1.15 12.79 14.25
CA GLY A 367 0.27 12.51 14.10
C GLY A 367 1.05 13.74 13.65
N GLN A 368 2.35 13.57 13.44
CA GLN A 368 3.23 14.65 13.01
C GLN A 368 3.75 14.34 11.61
N GLY A 369 3.64 15.33 10.72
CA GLY A 369 4.19 15.24 9.37
C GLY A 369 5.71 15.32 9.36
N LYS A 370 6.28 15.22 8.16
CA LYS A 370 7.72 15.43 7.91
C LYS A 370 8.16 16.84 8.34
N ASP A 371 7.27 17.82 8.24
CA ASP A 371 7.40 19.19 8.71
C ASP A 371 7.28 19.37 10.23
N LYS A 372 7.08 18.28 10.99
CA LYS A 372 6.81 18.28 12.44
C LYS A 372 5.51 18.95 12.85
N ALA A 373 4.69 19.39 11.90
CA ALA A 373 3.37 19.94 12.17
C ALA A 373 2.38 18.82 12.50
N TRP A 374 1.47 19.11 13.43
CA TRP A 374 0.37 18.21 13.75
C TRP A 374 -0.65 18.16 12.61
N ARG A 375 -1.12 16.95 12.32
CA ARG A 375 -2.07 16.70 11.23
C ARG A 375 -2.91 15.46 11.51
N ARG A 376 -3.99 15.31 10.75
CA ARG A 376 -4.79 14.09 10.69
C ARG A 376 -4.14 13.13 9.70
N GLU A 377 -3.80 11.94 10.18
CA GLU A 377 -3.23 10.86 9.37
C GLU A 377 -4.07 9.60 9.48
N PHE A 378 -4.08 8.81 8.41
CA PHE A 378 -4.68 7.49 8.40
C PHE A 378 -3.78 6.50 9.10
N LEU A 379 -4.41 5.57 9.81
CA LEU A 379 -3.78 4.41 10.40
C LEU A 379 -4.48 3.17 9.84
N TRP A 380 -3.79 2.50 8.92
CA TRP A 380 -4.21 1.24 8.32
C TRP A 380 -3.79 0.11 9.25
N ILE A 381 -4.77 -0.66 9.73
CA ILE A 381 -4.49 -1.85 10.51
C ILE A 381 -4.35 -3.02 9.55
N LEU A 382 -3.15 -3.59 9.48
CA LEU A 382 -2.84 -4.72 8.61
C LEU A 382 -2.64 -5.98 9.46
N ALA A 383 -3.37 -7.04 9.13
CA ALA A 383 -3.19 -8.34 9.74
C ALA A 383 -2.25 -9.21 8.89
N PRO A 384 -1.12 -9.69 9.44
CA PRO A 384 -0.23 -10.62 8.75
C PRO A 384 -0.94 -11.93 8.41
N VAL A 385 -0.69 -12.45 7.21
CA VAL A 385 -1.20 -13.73 6.74
C VAL A 385 -0.07 -14.57 6.13
N PRO A 386 -0.09 -15.92 6.27
CA PRO A 386 1.01 -16.76 5.80
C PRO A 386 1.21 -16.71 4.27
N SER A 387 0.11 -16.57 3.54
CA SER A 387 0.09 -16.53 2.10
C SER A 387 -1.07 -15.66 1.59
N PRO A 388 -1.07 -15.24 0.33
CA PRO A 388 -2.18 -14.50 -0.23
C PRO A 388 -3.45 -15.36 -0.44
N SER A 389 -3.41 -16.67 -0.20
CA SER A 389 -4.58 -17.55 -0.28
C SER A 389 -5.41 -17.46 1.00
N PRO A 390 -6.70 -17.07 0.93
CA PRO A 390 -7.58 -16.96 2.10
C PRO A 390 -7.72 -18.24 2.94
N GLU A 391 -7.58 -19.40 2.32
CA GLU A 391 -7.60 -20.72 3.00
C GLU A 391 -6.49 -20.87 4.06
N SER A 392 -5.41 -20.08 3.95
CA SER A 392 -4.29 -20.11 4.91
C SER A 392 -4.43 -19.11 6.05
N TRP A 393 -5.50 -18.30 6.06
CA TRP A 393 -5.61 -17.17 6.98
C TRP A 393 -6.06 -17.63 8.37
N PRO A 394 -5.40 -17.12 9.44
CA PRO A 394 -5.81 -17.40 10.81
C PRO A 394 -7.26 -16.94 11.10
N THR A 395 -7.94 -17.63 12.02
CA THR A 395 -9.34 -17.36 12.37
C THR A 395 -9.55 -15.94 12.89
N ASP A 396 -8.62 -15.40 13.68
CA ASP A 396 -8.70 -14.04 14.23
C ASP A 396 -8.64 -12.97 13.12
N VAL A 397 -7.93 -13.25 12.02
CA VAL A 397 -7.92 -12.40 10.82
C VAL A 397 -9.25 -12.46 10.09
N LEU A 398 -9.82 -13.66 9.91
CA LEU A 398 -11.12 -13.85 9.24
C LEU A 398 -12.26 -13.18 10.04
N GLU A 399 -12.26 -13.28 11.36
CA GLU A 399 -13.21 -12.59 12.24
C GLU A 399 -13.08 -11.07 12.16
N ALA A 400 -11.85 -10.55 12.04
CA ALA A 400 -11.61 -9.12 11.86
C ALA A 400 -12.15 -8.62 10.52
N LEU A 401 -11.90 -9.35 9.44
CA LEU A 401 -12.42 -9.03 8.10
C LEU A 401 -13.95 -9.09 8.05
N ALA A 402 -14.56 -10.06 8.75
CA ALA A 402 -16.02 -10.19 8.82
C ALA A 402 -16.68 -9.05 9.62
N SER A 403 -15.94 -8.41 10.53
CA SER A 403 -16.41 -7.27 11.34
C SER A 403 -16.00 -5.90 10.77
N ASP A 404 -15.15 -5.84 9.75
CA ASP A 404 -14.77 -4.61 9.08
C ASP A 404 -15.95 -4.05 8.25
N THR A 405 -16.39 -2.85 8.59
CA THR A 405 -17.44 -2.14 7.84
C THR A 405 -16.90 -1.35 6.66
N GLY A 406 -15.57 -1.20 6.56
CA GLY A 406 -14.92 -0.31 5.59
C GLY A 406 -15.00 1.17 5.95
N GLU A 407 -15.63 1.52 7.08
CA GLU A 407 -15.76 2.90 7.53
C GLU A 407 -14.49 3.40 8.24
N ILE A 408 -14.27 4.72 8.21
CA ILE A 408 -13.16 5.35 8.91
C ILE A 408 -13.51 5.51 10.40
N HIS A 409 -12.78 4.82 11.26
CA HIS A 409 -12.85 5.06 12.71
C HIS A 409 -12.06 6.33 13.06
N ASP A 410 -12.75 7.43 13.35
CA ASP A 410 -12.10 8.71 13.64
C ASP A 410 -11.80 8.91 15.13
N ASP A 411 -10.53 8.67 15.51
CA ASP A 411 -10.02 8.85 16.88
C ASP A 411 -9.65 10.32 17.16
N THR A 412 -9.64 11.20 16.15
CA THR A 412 -9.22 12.60 16.31
C THR A 412 -10.23 13.45 17.09
N THR A 413 -11.44 12.92 17.28
CA THR A 413 -12.51 13.55 18.05
C THR A 413 -12.39 13.32 19.56
N ASP A 414 -11.58 12.34 19.98
CA ASP A 414 -11.47 11.93 21.39
C ASP A 414 -10.31 12.61 22.14
N TYR A 415 -9.37 13.22 21.42
CA TYR A 415 -8.21 13.93 21.99
C TYR A 415 -7.66 14.95 20.99
N GLN A 416 -6.87 15.91 21.47
CA GLN A 416 -6.21 16.91 20.64
C GLN A 416 -4.66 16.80 20.74
N PRO A 417 -3.90 17.39 19.80
CA PRO A 417 -2.43 17.41 19.85
C PRO A 417 -1.83 17.83 21.20
N GLY A 418 -2.34 18.90 21.80
CA GLY A 418 -1.90 19.39 23.11
C GLY A 418 -2.10 18.41 24.27
N ASP A 419 -2.97 17.40 24.10
CA ASP A 419 -3.20 16.40 25.14
C ASP A 419 -2.05 15.39 25.27
N VAL A 420 -1.28 15.22 24.20
CA VAL A 420 -0.14 14.27 24.15
C VAL A 420 1.20 14.96 23.97
N ASP A 421 1.21 16.22 23.53
CA ASP A 421 2.41 17.03 23.32
C ASP A 421 2.37 18.30 24.18
N PRO A 422 3.22 18.38 25.22
CA PRO A 422 3.32 19.57 26.07
C PRO A 422 3.55 20.88 25.30
N ALA A 423 4.26 20.84 24.16
CA ALA A 423 4.55 22.03 23.37
C ALA A 423 3.31 22.60 22.65
N GLN A 424 2.23 21.83 22.54
CA GLN A 424 0.97 22.22 21.90
C GLN A 424 -0.15 22.49 22.90
N ARG A 425 0.15 22.53 24.20
CA ARG A 425 -0.88 22.72 25.23
C ARG A 425 -1.44 24.14 25.16
N SER A 426 -2.77 24.22 25.09
CA SER A 426 -3.49 25.48 25.28
C SER A 426 -3.36 25.93 26.73
N THR A 427 -3.20 27.24 26.94
CA THR A 427 -3.25 27.88 28.27
C THR A 427 -4.68 28.18 28.73
N GLN A 428 -5.68 27.95 27.87
CA GLN A 428 -7.08 28.26 28.16
C GLN A 428 -7.81 27.13 28.91
N GLU A 429 -7.32 25.90 28.81
CA GLU A 429 -7.90 24.72 29.45
C GLU A 429 -7.01 24.29 30.62
N THR A 430 -7.58 24.14 31.81
CA THR A 430 -6.83 23.63 32.97
C THR A 430 -6.53 22.14 32.81
N ASP A 431 -5.45 21.64 33.43
CA ASP A 431 -5.11 20.22 33.35
C ASP A 431 -6.22 19.32 33.92
N GLN A 432 -6.98 19.81 34.91
CA GLN A 432 -8.14 19.09 35.46
C GLN A 432 -9.31 19.03 34.47
N ALA A 433 -9.63 20.14 33.79
CA ALA A 433 -10.67 20.15 32.76
C ALA A 433 -10.28 19.24 31.57
N ALA A 434 -9.03 19.31 31.11
CA ALA A 434 -8.50 18.44 30.08
C ALA A 434 -8.57 16.96 30.48
N TYR A 435 -8.22 16.65 31.73
CA TYR A 435 -8.32 15.29 32.26
C TYR A 435 -9.75 14.76 32.19
N ARG A 436 -10.74 15.53 32.67
CA ARG A 436 -12.15 15.13 32.68
C ARG A 436 -12.67 14.85 31.28
N ARG A 437 -12.45 15.78 30.33
CA ARG A 437 -12.80 15.60 28.91
C ARG A 437 -12.22 14.31 28.32
N LEU A 438 -10.93 14.04 28.58
CA LEU A 438 -10.25 12.85 28.08
C LEU A 438 -10.74 11.56 28.74
N ALA A 439 -11.02 11.60 30.05
CA ALA A 439 -11.58 10.47 30.79
C ALA A 439 -13.00 10.14 30.30
N GLU A 440 -13.86 11.14 30.13
CA GLU A 440 -15.21 10.98 29.58
C GLU A 440 -15.17 10.42 28.14
N ALA A 441 -14.27 10.92 27.29
CA ALA A 441 -14.08 10.38 25.94
C ALA A 441 -13.65 8.90 25.98
N ALA A 442 -12.73 8.54 26.88
CA ALA A 442 -12.31 7.15 27.07
C ALA A 442 -13.45 6.25 27.57
N GLU A 443 -14.24 6.70 28.53
CA GLU A 443 -15.40 5.98 29.08
C GLU A 443 -16.48 5.78 28.02
N ARG A 444 -16.82 6.82 27.27
CA ARG A 444 -17.75 6.76 26.13
C ARG A 444 -17.31 5.69 25.13
N ARG A 445 -16.05 5.72 24.70
CA ARG A 445 -15.50 4.69 23.77
C ARG A 445 -15.51 3.30 24.36
N SER A 446 -15.19 3.16 25.64
CA SER A 446 -15.25 1.86 26.32
C SER A 446 -16.68 1.32 26.40
N ALA A 447 -17.68 2.18 26.63
CA ALA A 447 -19.09 1.79 26.63
C ALA A 447 -19.60 1.43 25.22
N GLU A 448 -19.22 2.20 24.20
CA GLU A 448 -19.50 1.88 22.79
C GLU A 448 -18.95 0.49 22.42
N ARG A 449 -17.71 0.17 22.82
CA ARG A 449 -17.10 -1.15 22.60
C ARG A 449 -17.84 -2.28 23.31
N HIS A 450 -18.33 -2.05 24.53
CA HIS A 450 -19.07 -3.06 25.30
C HIS A 450 -20.48 -3.30 24.73
N ASN A 451 -21.11 -2.27 24.16
CA ASN A 451 -22.46 -2.34 23.59
C ASN A 451 -22.48 -2.84 22.14
N ALA A 452 -21.36 -2.76 21.42
CA ALA A 452 -21.22 -3.35 20.10
C ALA A 452 -21.42 -4.88 20.20
N ARG A 453 -22.45 -5.40 19.51
CA ARG A 453 -22.82 -6.84 19.53
C ARG A 453 -21.68 -7.79 19.17
N GLN A 454 -20.63 -7.29 18.54
CA GLN A 454 -19.33 -7.95 18.37
C GLN A 454 -18.24 -6.88 18.49
N GLN A 455 -17.44 -6.91 19.56
CA GLN A 455 -16.21 -6.11 19.61
C GLN A 455 -15.29 -6.62 18.48
N SER A 456 -14.86 -5.72 17.58
CA SER A 456 -13.95 -6.15 16.51
C SER A 456 -12.65 -6.70 17.12
N THR A 457 -12.07 -7.72 16.49
CA THR A 457 -10.79 -8.30 16.92
C THR A 457 -9.70 -7.22 17.03
N VAL A 458 -9.76 -6.21 16.15
CA VAL A 458 -8.87 -5.04 16.14
C VAL A 458 -9.02 -4.20 17.41
N ASP A 459 -10.25 -3.87 17.81
CA ASP A 459 -10.51 -2.98 18.94
C ASP A 459 -10.07 -3.56 20.28
N ARG A 460 -9.91 -4.89 20.39
CA ARG A 460 -9.33 -5.55 21.57
C ARG A 460 -7.86 -5.20 21.80
N HIS A 461 -7.12 -4.93 20.71
CA HIS A 461 -5.69 -4.66 20.75
C HIS A 461 -5.36 -3.16 20.69
N LEU A 462 -6.34 -2.32 20.37
CA LEU A 462 -6.18 -0.87 20.33
C LEU A 462 -6.28 -0.24 21.71
N ARG A 463 -5.16 0.31 22.16
CA ARG A 463 -5.07 1.13 23.37
C ARG A 463 -5.68 2.52 23.16
N SER A 464 -6.51 2.95 24.09
CA SER A 464 -7.21 4.23 24.09
C SER A 464 -6.23 5.39 24.21
N ARG A 465 -6.21 6.24 23.17
CA ARG A 465 -5.35 7.43 23.13
C ARG A 465 -5.84 8.50 24.11
N SER A 466 -7.15 8.67 24.26
CA SER A 466 -7.72 9.61 25.23
C SER A 466 -7.41 9.17 26.66
N ALA A 467 -7.52 7.88 26.98
CA ALA A 467 -7.17 7.36 28.30
C ALA A 467 -5.67 7.56 28.61
N ARG A 468 -4.79 7.24 27.65
CA ARG A 468 -3.35 7.48 27.77
C ARG A 468 -3.05 8.98 27.97
N ALA A 469 -3.67 9.84 27.17
CA ALA A 469 -3.50 11.29 27.26
C ALA A 469 -3.99 11.85 28.60
N ALA A 470 -5.10 11.33 29.14
CA ALA A 470 -5.59 11.67 30.47
C ALA A 470 -4.51 11.39 31.54
N VAL A 471 -3.85 10.23 31.47
CA VAL A 471 -2.76 9.92 32.42
C VAL A 471 -1.53 10.81 32.20
N ILE A 472 -1.19 11.15 30.95
CA ILE A 472 -0.12 12.12 30.66
C ILE A 472 -0.43 13.47 31.33
N ARG A 473 -1.67 13.95 31.22
CA ARG A 473 -2.15 15.18 31.89
C ARG A 473 -2.06 15.05 33.41
N ARG A 474 -2.67 14.01 33.98
CA ARG A 474 -2.71 13.74 35.43
C ARG A 474 -1.32 13.66 36.05
N SER A 475 -0.35 13.06 35.34
CA SER A 475 0.99 12.85 35.85
C SER A 475 1.79 14.14 36.04
N GLY A 476 1.47 15.21 35.31
CA GLY A 476 2.26 16.45 35.33
C GLY A 476 3.75 16.24 34.99
N GLY A 477 4.09 15.17 34.24
CA GLY A 477 5.48 14.80 33.94
C GLY A 477 6.23 14.14 35.10
N ARG A 478 5.51 13.64 36.13
CA ARG A 478 6.10 12.95 37.29
C ARG A 478 5.67 11.48 37.37
N CYS A 479 6.53 10.65 37.97
CA CYS A 479 6.18 9.27 38.30
C CYS A 479 5.06 9.25 39.36
N GLU A 480 4.01 8.47 39.10
CA GLU A 480 2.85 8.36 40.01
C GLU A 480 3.01 7.23 41.03
N ASN A 481 4.12 6.48 41.02
CA ASN A 481 4.44 5.53 42.09
C ASN A 481 4.79 6.32 43.38
N PRO A 482 4.01 6.20 44.47
CA PRO A 482 4.31 6.93 45.71
C PRO A 482 5.61 6.47 46.37
N GLY A 483 6.08 5.26 46.07
CA GLY A 483 7.37 4.73 46.53
C GLY A 483 8.51 4.95 45.54
N CYS A 484 8.41 5.92 44.63
CA CYS A 484 9.46 6.21 43.66
C CYS A 484 10.73 6.70 44.38
N ALA A 485 11.87 6.05 44.12
CA ALA A 485 13.17 6.44 44.67
C ALA A 485 13.75 7.72 44.05
N GLY A 486 13.10 8.26 43.02
CA GLY A 486 13.56 9.40 42.22
C GLY A 486 13.56 9.08 40.73
N HIS A 487 13.32 10.09 39.90
CA HIS A 487 13.43 10.02 38.46
C HIS A 487 13.93 11.36 37.90
N PRO A 488 14.59 11.38 36.73
CA PRO A 488 15.08 12.61 36.15
C PRO A 488 13.93 13.52 35.70
N SER A 489 14.17 14.84 35.73
CA SER A 489 13.34 15.86 35.08
C SER A 489 13.76 16.14 33.64
N GLU A 490 14.85 15.52 33.18
CA GLU A 490 15.31 15.60 31.79
C GLU A 490 14.25 15.05 30.84
N LEU A 491 14.13 15.70 29.67
CA LEU A 491 13.19 15.34 28.62
C LEU A 491 13.90 14.51 27.54
N THR A 492 13.13 13.71 26.80
CA THR A 492 13.64 13.05 25.59
C THR A 492 13.99 14.08 24.52
N THR A 493 14.71 13.65 23.48
CA THR A 493 14.99 14.49 22.29
C THR A 493 13.73 15.00 21.58
N ALA A 494 12.58 14.36 21.83
CA ALA A 494 11.27 14.79 21.37
C ALA A 494 10.52 15.70 22.37
N GLY A 495 11.19 16.19 23.43
CA GLY A 495 10.63 17.11 24.41
C GLY A 495 9.61 16.47 25.38
N ARG A 496 9.58 15.15 25.51
CA ARG A 496 8.61 14.42 26.36
C ARG A 496 9.26 13.94 27.66
N PRO A 497 8.52 13.90 28.80
CA PRO A 497 9.02 13.31 30.04
C PRO A 497 9.47 11.85 29.84
N ILE A 498 10.52 11.44 30.54
CA ILE A 498 11.01 10.04 30.54
C ILE A 498 10.08 9.19 31.43
N LEU A 499 8.86 8.96 30.94
CA LEU A 499 7.80 8.20 31.60
C LEU A 499 7.10 7.28 30.61
N GLN A 500 6.56 6.19 31.12
CA GLN A 500 5.71 5.25 30.39
C GLN A 500 4.35 5.18 31.08
N VAL A 501 3.28 5.45 30.33
CA VAL A 501 1.91 5.17 30.77
C VAL A 501 1.63 3.71 30.52
N ASP A 502 1.20 3.01 31.57
CA ASP A 502 1.03 1.57 31.61
C ASP A 502 -0.23 1.18 32.41
N HIS A 503 -0.82 0.02 32.11
CA HIS A 503 -2.03 -0.48 32.78
C HIS A 503 -1.67 -1.23 34.04
N VAL A 504 -2.18 -0.86 35.22
CA VAL A 504 -1.87 -1.56 36.47
C VAL A 504 -2.32 -3.02 36.43
N HIS A 505 -3.56 -3.25 35.98
CA HIS A 505 -4.05 -4.56 35.60
C HIS A 505 -3.96 -4.69 34.09
N ASP A 506 -3.13 -5.62 33.61
CA ASP A 506 -2.87 -5.82 32.18
C ASP A 506 -4.18 -6.10 31.42
N LEU A 507 -4.33 -5.52 30.21
CA LEU A 507 -5.51 -5.75 29.36
C LEU A 507 -5.67 -7.24 29.02
N ALA A 508 -4.57 -7.94 28.75
CA ALA A 508 -4.57 -9.38 28.48
C ALA A 508 -5.10 -10.23 29.66
N LYS A 509 -5.18 -9.67 30.87
CA LYS A 509 -5.72 -10.33 32.08
C LYS A 509 -7.09 -9.78 32.49
N GLY A 510 -7.80 -9.12 31.56
CA GLY A 510 -9.12 -8.54 31.82
C GLY A 510 -9.08 -7.14 32.46
N GLY A 511 -7.93 -6.46 32.43
CA GLY A 511 -7.85 -5.06 32.81
C GLY A 511 -8.67 -4.15 31.89
N ILE A 512 -9.19 -3.04 32.44
CA ILE A 512 -9.94 -2.05 31.66
C ILE A 512 -9.01 -1.01 31.05
N ASP A 513 -9.32 -0.53 29.85
CA ASP A 513 -8.52 0.46 29.11
C ASP A 513 -8.93 1.90 29.46
N LEU A 514 -9.04 2.19 30.76
CA LEU A 514 -9.52 3.46 31.31
C LEU A 514 -8.51 4.08 32.30
N PRO A 515 -8.49 5.42 32.46
CA PRO A 515 -7.58 6.12 33.38
C PRO A 515 -7.49 5.60 34.83
N PRO A 516 -8.57 5.11 35.50
CA PRO A 516 -8.45 4.54 36.84
C PRO A 516 -7.62 3.26 36.92
N ASN A 517 -7.41 2.56 35.80
CA ASN A 517 -6.53 1.38 35.70
C ASN A 517 -5.16 1.70 35.07
N MET A 518 -4.86 2.96 34.78
CA MET A 518 -3.60 3.35 34.16
C MET A 518 -2.76 4.21 35.10
N ILE A 519 -1.44 4.14 34.96
CA ILE A 519 -0.47 4.82 35.82
C ILE A 519 0.76 5.26 35.00
N ALA A 520 1.31 6.45 35.29
CA ALA A 520 2.57 6.91 34.71
C ALA A 520 3.77 6.50 35.58
N LEU A 521 4.72 5.77 35.01
CA LEU A 521 5.90 5.26 35.72
C LEU A 521 7.20 5.69 35.03
N CYS A 522 8.22 6.00 35.82
CA CYS A 522 9.59 6.11 35.30
C CYS A 522 10.14 4.73 34.92
N PRO A 523 11.22 4.65 34.12
CA PRO A 523 11.80 3.37 33.70
C PRO A 523 12.09 2.41 34.87
N ASN A 524 12.59 2.93 35.99
CA ASN A 524 12.88 2.14 37.19
C ASN A 524 11.60 1.58 37.84
N CYS A 525 10.56 2.40 37.99
CA CYS A 525 9.30 1.92 38.59
C CYS A 525 8.54 0.97 37.67
N HIS A 526 8.62 1.17 36.36
CA HIS A 526 8.09 0.24 35.36
C HIS A 526 8.82 -1.12 35.42
N ALA A 527 10.15 -1.09 35.57
CA ALA A 527 10.96 -2.29 35.82
C ALA A 527 10.53 -3.04 37.10
N LEU A 528 10.34 -2.31 38.21
CA LEU A 528 9.86 -2.90 39.47
C LEU A 528 8.47 -3.54 39.33
N LYS A 529 7.57 -2.91 38.56
CA LYS A 529 6.23 -3.45 38.30
C LYS A 529 6.27 -4.73 37.46
N THR A 530 7.13 -4.77 36.45
CA THR A 530 7.17 -5.88 35.48
C THR A 530 7.92 -7.10 36.02
N HIS A 531 9.10 -6.89 36.62
CA HIS A 531 10.02 -7.98 37.00
C HIS A 531 10.63 -7.84 38.39
N GLY A 532 10.19 -6.87 39.19
CA GLY A 532 10.66 -6.72 40.57
C GLY A 532 10.18 -7.86 41.48
N ALA A 533 11.00 -8.22 42.47
CA ALA A 533 10.68 -9.26 43.46
C ALA A 533 9.37 -8.99 44.23
N ASN A 534 9.00 -7.70 44.37
CA ASN A 534 7.80 -7.26 45.08
C ASN A 534 6.66 -6.80 44.14
N LYS A 535 6.66 -7.22 42.87
CA LYS A 535 5.72 -6.75 41.83
C LYS A 535 4.26 -6.83 42.25
N ASP A 536 3.82 -7.91 42.90
CA ASP A 536 2.40 -8.08 43.28
C ASP A 536 1.97 -7.13 44.41
N ARG A 537 2.91 -6.81 45.31
CA ARG A 537 2.68 -5.77 46.32
C ARG A 537 2.64 -4.39 45.66
N LEU A 538 3.56 -4.11 44.74
CA LEU A 538 3.60 -2.85 44.01
C LEU A 538 2.33 -2.65 43.18
N SER A 539 1.89 -3.63 42.40
CA SER A 539 0.65 -3.56 41.59
C SER A 539 -0.57 -3.22 42.43
N ARG A 540 -0.72 -3.81 43.63
CA ARG A 540 -1.80 -3.44 44.56
C ARG A 540 -1.72 -1.99 45.03
N THR A 541 -0.52 -1.48 45.30
CA THR A 541 -0.31 -0.06 45.65
C THR A 541 -0.61 0.86 44.47
N LEU A 542 -0.15 0.50 43.27
CA LEU A 542 -0.41 1.27 42.05
C LEU A 542 -1.91 1.31 41.72
N ALA A 543 -2.64 0.21 41.92
CA ALA A 543 -4.08 0.15 41.64
C ALA A 543 -4.87 1.11 42.53
N LYS A 544 -4.56 1.11 43.83
CA LYS A 544 -5.14 2.06 44.79
C LYS A 544 -4.78 3.50 44.44
N THR A 545 -3.54 3.72 44.01
CA THR A 545 -3.05 5.07 43.66
C THR A 545 -3.71 5.59 42.40
N ALA A 546 -3.76 4.80 41.32
CA ALA A 546 -4.41 5.18 40.05
C ALA A 546 -5.88 5.54 40.27
N ARG A 547 -6.62 4.71 41.04
CA ARG A 547 -8.02 4.99 41.38
C ARG A 547 -8.17 6.27 42.21
N ARG A 548 -7.35 6.46 43.24
CA ARG A 548 -7.36 7.69 44.06
C ARG A 548 -7.07 8.94 43.23
N LEU A 549 -6.05 8.90 42.38
CA LEU A 549 -5.68 10.02 41.51
C LEU A 549 -6.76 10.32 40.47
N HIS A 550 -7.41 9.30 39.92
CA HIS A 550 -8.57 9.48 39.04
C HIS A 550 -9.74 10.16 39.75
N LEU A 551 -10.14 9.66 40.93
CA LEU A 551 -11.22 10.25 41.72
C LEU A 551 -10.96 11.72 42.08
N ALA A 552 -9.74 12.04 42.51
CA ALA A 552 -9.35 13.42 42.84
C ALA A 552 -9.38 14.36 41.63
N ALA A 553 -9.07 13.84 40.43
CA ALA A 553 -9.08 14.64 39.22
C ALA A 553 -10.51 14.90 38.68
N ILE A 554 -11.45 13.98 38.92
CA ILE A 554 -12.86 14.15 38.51
C ILE A 554 -13.72 14.88 39.54
N SER A 555 -13.35 14.91 40.82
CA SER A 555 -14.08 15.64 41.86
C SER A 555 -13.96 17.16 41.70
N ASP A 556 -15.06 17.89 41.94
CA ASP A 556 -15.11 19.37 41.97
C ASP A 556 -14.53 20.00 43.25
N GLU A 557 -14.17 19.18 44.24
CA GLU A 557 -13.59 19.63 45.50
C GLU A 557 -12.10 19.96 45.35
N ALA A 558 -11.80 21.11 44.75
CA ALA A 558 -10.45 21.65 44.70
C ALA A 558 -10.03 22.41 45.98
N ASP A 559 -10.83 22.43 47.07
CA ASP A 559 -10.57 23.34 48.21
C ASP A 559 -10.74 22.76 49.63
N SER A 560 -10.77 21.44 49.83
CA SER A 560 -10.93 20.92 51.20
C SER A 560 -10.35 19.53 51.45
N LEU A 561 -9.03 19.39 51.39
CA LEU A 561 -8.34 18.36 52.17
C LEU A 561 -7.10 18.98 52.85
N PRO A 562 -7.03 19.01 54.19
CA PRO A 562 -5.92 19.62 54.90
C PRO A 562 -4.63 18.81 54.72
N LEU A 563 -3.52 19.57 54.65
CA LEU A 563 -2.12 19.17 54.45
C LEU A 563 -1.65 17.98 55.29
#